data_AF-K1SQA5-F1
#
_entry.id   AF-K1SQA5-F1
#
_cell.length_a   1.000
_cell.length_b   1.000
_cell.length_c   1.000
_cell.angle_alpha   90.00
_cell.angle_beta   90.00
_cell.angle_gamma   90.00
#
_symmetry.space_group_name_H-M   'P 1'
#
loop_
_entity.id
_entity.type
_entity.pdbx_description
1 polymer ?
#
loop_
_entity_poly.entity_id
_entity_poly.type
_entity_poly.pdbx_seq_one_letter_code
_entity_poly.pdbx_strand_id
1 'polypeptide(L)'
;GTLPAEREAGPEDDALIELLSGLRARYEAEMDKFQLQNGLDETFKCIQRANKYIDETAPWQLAKDESKKARLATVMYNLLEAVRICTTLLLPVTPEACQKIFAQIGADASVTTWDAAAAWGVLPANVTVHKGEAIFPRIDAEKALAELEEIEAAQKKAALPALEIEPLTEEKVDFDTFCKSDFRAVKVKACEAVKKSDKLLKFTLDDGTGTDR
;
A
#
# COMPACT_ATOMS: atom_id res chain seq x y z
N GLY A 1 6.17 18.57 23.28
CA GLY A 1 6.67 19.92 23.57
C GLY A 1 5.66 20.92 23.05
N THR A 2 5.45 22.02 23.77
CA THR A 2 4.47 23.06 23.40
C THR A 2 5.17 24.14 22.58
N LEU A 3 4.56 24.56 21.48
CA LEU A 3 5.13 25.63 20.65
C LEU A 3 4.93 27.01 21.30
N PRO A 4 5.92 27.92 21.23
CA PRO A 4 5.75 29.32 21.60
C PRO A 4 4.69 30.03 20.74
N ALA A 5 4.00 31.00 21.35
CA ALA A 5 3.00 31.81 20.65
C ALA A 5 3.63 32.91 19.78
N GLU A 6 4.83 33.38 20.14
CA GLU A 6 5.57 34.39 19.38
C GLU A 6 6.12 33.81 18.08
N ARG A 7 5.90 34.53 16.97
CA ARG A 7 6.16 34.05 15.60
C ARG A 7 6.75 35.14 14.73
N GLU A 8 7.58 34.72 13.79
CA GLU A 8 8.26 35.56 12.82
C GLU A 8 8.18 34.88 11.45
N ALA A 9 7.48 35.53 10.52
CA ALA A 9 7.30 35.05 9.15
C ALA A 9 8.60 35.18 8.34
N GLY A 10 8.84 34.23 7.45
CA GLY A 10 9.92 34.25 6.47
C GLY A 10 9.38 34.09 5.04
N PRO A 11 10.14 34.52 4.03
CA PRO A 11 9.69 34.51 2.63
C PRO A 11 9.43 33.09 2.09
N GLU A 12 10.12 32.08 2.61
CA GLU A 12 9.90 30.68 2.27
C GLU A 12 8.55 30.10 2.76
N ASP A 13 7.85 30.78 3.68
CA ASP A 13 6.58 30.33 4.26
C ASP A 13 5.44 30.42 3.25
N ASP A 14 5.36 31.53 2.51
CA ASP A 14 4.24 31.87 1.63
C ASP A 14 3.99 30.78 0.59
N ALA A 15 5.06 30.30 -0.05
CA ALA A 15 4.97 29.26 -1.06
C ALA A 15 4.50 27.89 -0.51
N LEU A 16 4.75 27.61 0.77
CA LEU A 16 4.22 26.40 1.43
C LEU A 16 2.73 26.59 1.74
N ILE A 17 2.38 27.73 2.34
CA ILE A 17 1.02 28.09 2.75
C ILE A 17 0.07 28.10 1.55
N GLU A 18 0.48 28.73 0.45
CA GLU A 18 -0.32 28.84 -0.77
C GLU A 18 -0.64 27.45 -1.34
N LEU A 19 0.37 26.58 -1.45
CA LEU A 19 0.22 25.25 -2.02
C LEU A 19 -0.76 24.39 -1.20
N LEU A 20 -0.64 24.43 0.12
CA LEU A 20 -1.46 23.65 1.06
C LEU A 20 -2.88 24.21 1.20
N SER A 21 -3.05 25.53 1.17
CA SER A 21 -4.38 26.16 1.22
C SER A 21 -5.24 25.75 0.03
N GLY A 22 -4.63 25.50 -1.14
CA GLY A 22 -5.33 24.99 -2.32
C GLY A 22 -5.46 23.46 -2.40
N LEU A 23 -4.85 22.69 -1.48
CA LEU A 23 -4.73 21.24 -1.62
C LEU A 23 -6.09 20.54 -1.62
N ARG A 24 -6.98 20.88 -0.67
CA ARG A 24 -8.30 20.24 -0.56
C ARG A 24 -9.12 20.37 -1.85
N ALA A 25 -9.08 21.54 -2.48
CA ALA A 25 -9.81 21.79 -3.73
C ALA A 25 -9.24 20.96 -4.89
N ARG A 26 -7.91 20.85 -5.00
CA ARG A 26 -7.27 20.01 -6.03
C ARG A 26 -7.58 18.52 -5.82
N TYR A 27 -7.53 18.07 -4.56
CA TYR A 27 -7.89 16.70 -4.19
C TYR A 27 -9.35 16.38 -4.54
N GLU A 28 -10.29 17.25 -4.14
CA GLU A 28 -11.72 17.07 -4.45
C GLU A 28 -11.97 17.00 -5.96
N ALA A 29 -11.35 17.88 -6.74
CA ALA A 29 -11.52 17.89 -8.19
C ALA A 29 -11.08 16.59 -8.87
N GLU A 30 -10.11 15.87 -8.32
CA GLU A 30 -9.70 14.55 -8.81
C GLU A 30 -10.61 13.43 -8.29
N MET A 31 -11.10 13.52 -7.05
CA MET A 31 -12.06 12.56 -6.50
C MET A 31 -13.41 12.59 -7.21
N ASP A 32 -13.89 13.77 -7.61
CA ASP A 32 -15.12 13.92 -8.41
C ASP A 32 -15.03 13.21 -9.77
N LYS A 33 -13.82 13.02 -10.28
CA LYS A 33 -13.53 12.27 -11.52
C LYS A 33 -13.22 10.80 -11.28
N PHE A 34 -13.34 10.32 -10.03
CA PHE A 34 -12.92 9.00 -9.59
C PHE A 34 -11.43 8.71 -9.84
N GLN A 35 -10.57 9.74 -9.88
CA GLN A 35 -9.13 9.61 -10.07
C GLN A 35 -8.42 9.57 -8.71
N LEU A 36 -8.59 8.47 -7.96
CA LEU A 36 -8.07 8.33 -6.60
C LEU A 36 -6.54 8.54 -6.54
N GLN A 37 -5.81 7.96 -7.51
CA GLN A 37 -4.35 8.08 -7.57
C GLN A 37 -3.92 9.54 -7.77
N ASN A 38 -4.54 10.29 -8.70
CA ASN A 38 -4.22 11.71 -8.88
C ASN A 38 -4.52 12.54 -7.62
N GLY A 39 -5.64 12.26 -6.93
CA GLY A 39 -5.97 12.93 -5.68
C GLY A 39 -4.90 12.72 -4.61
N LEU A 40 -4.40 11.48 -4.46
CA LEU A 40 -3.30 11.18 -3.56
C LEU A 40 -1.98 11.83 -4.00
N ASP A 41 -1.69 11.85 -5.31
CA ASP A 41 -0.50 12.51 -5.85
C ASP A 41 -0.46 13.99 -5.48
N GLU A 42 -1.61 14.69 -5.48
CA GLU A 42 -1.70 16.07 -4.99
C GLU A 42 -1.29 16.21 -3.53
N THR A 43 -1.72 15.29 -2.66
CA THR A 43 -1.30 15.27 -1.25
C THR A 43 0.20 15.02 -1.12
N PHE A 44 0.76 14.07 -1.87
CA PHE A 44 2.19 13.76 -1.84
C PHE A 44 3.06 14.89 -2.39
N LYS A 45 2.60 15.66 -3.38
CA LYS A 45 3.28 16.89 -3.83
C LYS A 45 3.44 17.90 -2.68
N CYS A 46 2.40 18.09 -1.87
CA CYS A 46 2.47 18.97 -0.69
C CYS A 46 3.43 18.42 0.38
N ILE A 47 3.46 17.10 0.59
CA ILE A 47 4.43 16.45 1.50
C ILE A 47 5.87 16.70 1.01
N GLN A 48 6.14 16.54 -0.29
CA GLN A 48 7.46 16.83 -0.87
C GLN A 48 7.84 18.30 -0.71
N ARG A 49 6.90 19.24 -0.91
CA ARG A 49 7.13 20.66 -0.67
C ARG A 49 7.45 20.96 0.79
N ALA A 50 6.77 20.32 1.73
CA ALA A 50 7.04 20.44 3.17
C ALA A 50 8.43 19.90 3.52
N ASN A 51 8.87 18.78 2.93
CA ASN A 51 10.25 18.30 3.09
C ASN A 51 11.27 19.30 2.56
N LYS A 52 11.04 19.88 1.37
CA LYS A 52 11.90 20.94 0.84
C LYS A 52 11.94 22.16 1.76
N TYR A 53 10.82 22.51 2.37
CA TYR A 53 10.74 23.61 3.34
C TYR A 53 11.60 23.33 4.59
N ILE A 54 11.67 22.08 5.06
CA ILE A 54 12.58 21.69 6.15
C ILE A 54 14.03 21.95 5.75
N ASP A 55 14.43 21.60 4.53
CA ASP A 55 15.79 21.81 4.03
C ASP A 55 16.13 23.30 3.88
N GLU A 56 15.19 24.09 3.35
CA GLU A 56 15.33 25.55 3.15
C GLU A 56 15.43 26.32 4.48
N THR A 57 14.64 25.92 5.48
CA THR A 57 14.59 26.59 6.79
C THR A 57 15.61 26.06 7.79
N ALA A 58 16.11 24.84 7.59
CA ALA A 58 17.08 24.16 8.44
C ALA A 58 16.78 24.34 9.95
N PRO A 59 15.63 23.85 10.47
CA PRO A 59 15.17 24.15 11.83
C PRO A 59 16.15 23.69 12.92
N TRP A 60 16.97 22.67 12.66
CA TRP A 60 18.04 22.22 13.57
C TRP A 60 19.17 23.24 13.74
N GLN A 61 19.35 24.15 12.79
CA GLN A 61 20.28 25.28 12.91
C GLN A 61 19.62 26.42 13.68
N LEU A 62 18.36 26.74 13.36
CA LEU A 62 17.58 27.75 14.09
C LEU A 62 17.46 27.42 15.59
N ALA A 63 17.30 26.14 15.93
CA ALA A 63 17.22 25.67 17.31
C ALA A 63 18.51 25.88 18.13
N LYS A 64 19.65 26.14 17.49
CA LYS A 64 20.91 26.43 18.18
C LYS A 64 21.07 27.93 18.51
N ASP A 65 20.23 28.79 17.93
CA ASP A 65 20.28 30.23 18.08
C ASP A 65 19.06 30.73 18.87
N GLU A 66 19.30 31.13 20.12
CA GLU A 66 18.28 31.63 21.03
C GLU A 66 17.54 32.87 20.50
N SER A 67 18.18 33.68 19.65
CA SER A 67 17.54 34.86 19.04
C SER A 67 16.51 34.51 17.98
N LYS A 68 16.58 33.30 17.40
CA LYS A 68 15.72 32.85 16.30
C LYS A 68 14.55 31.98 16.76
N LYS A 69 14.22 32.02 18.05
CA LYS A 69 13.12 31.24 18.63
C LYS A 69 11.76 31.50 17.97
N ALA A 70 11.44 32.76 17.68
CA ALA A 70 10.19 33.13 17.01
C ALA A 70 10.11 32.58 15.58
N ARG A 71 11.23 32.66 14.83
CA ARG A 71 11.33 32.05 13.50
C ARG A 71 11.18 30.53 13.56
N LEU A 72 11.90 29.87 14.48
CA LEU A 72 11.78 28.41 14.66
C LEU A 72 10.34 28.01 15.00
N ALA A 73 9.66 28.73 15.90
CA ALA A 73 8.28 28.44 16.26
C ALA A 73 7.35 28.52 15.04
N THR A 74 7.59 29.46 14.13
CA THR A 74 6.84 29.62 12.88
C THR A 74 7.07 28.44 11.93
N VAL A 75 8.34 28.07 11.71
CA VAL A 75 8.72 26.92 10.89
C VAL A 75 8.07 25.63 11.41
N MET A 76 8.17 25.39 12.73
CA MET A 76 7.58 24.21 13.36
C MET A 76 6.05 24.21 13.25
N TYR A 77 5.40 25.35 13.43
CA TYR A 77 3.95 25.45 13.27
C TYR A 77 3.51 25.17 11.83
N ASN A 78 4.17 25.76 10.84
CA ASN A 78 3.85 25.54 9.43
C ASN A 78 3.99 24.07 9.03
N LEU A 79 4.99 23.37 9.57
CA LEU A 79 5.16 21.93 9.36
C LEU A 79 4.04 21.11 10.02
N LEU A 80 3.63 21.45 11.24
CA LEU A 80 2.51 20.76 11.89
C LEU A 80 1.20 21.00 11.14
N GLU A 81 0.97 22.21 10.64
CA GLU A 81 -0.21 22.54 9.85
C GLU A 81 -0.22 21.80 8.51
N ALA A 82 0.95 21.70 7.85
CA ALA A 82 1.11 20.87 6.66
C ALA A 82 0.79 19.39 6.93
N VAL A 83 1.30 18.83 8.04
CA VAL A 83 1.02 17.46 8.44
C VAL A 83 -0.48 17.27 8.71
N ARG A 84 -1.12 18.20 9.43
CA ARG A 84 -2.56 18.16 9.71
C ARG A 84 -3.39 18.06 8.43
N ILE A 85 -3.19 18.99 7.50
CA ILE A 85 -3.95 19.07 6.24
C ILE A 85 -3.73 17.80 5.40
N CYS A 86 -2.47 17.41 5.17
CA CYS A 86 -2.17 16.23 4.38
C CYS A 86 -2.73 14.94 5.01
N THR A 87 -2.60 14.80 6.33
CA THR A 87 -3.10 13.61 7.05
C THR A 87 -4.62 13.51 7.01
N THR A 88 -5.34 14.63 7.11
CA THR A 88 -6.81 14.64 6.97
C THR A 88 -7.25 14.11 5.62
N LEU A 89 -6.54 14.43 4.54
CA LEU A 89 -6.88 13.95 3.19
C LEU A 89 -6.43 12.50 2.92
N LEU A 90 -5.54 11.95 3.75
CA LEU A 90 -5.13 10.54 3.72
C LEU A 90 -6.02 9.62 4.56
N LEU A 91 -6.93 10.19 5.36
CA LEU A 91 -7.84 9.45 6.24
C LEU A 91 -8.65 8.34 5.52
N PRO A 92 -9.18 8.54 4.30
CA PRO A 92 -9.93 7.50 3.58
C PRO A 92 -9.07 6.29 3.17
N VAL A 93 -7.74 6.44 3.15
CA VAL A 93 -6.80 5.43 2.65
C VAL A 93 -6.03 4.75 3.78
N THR A 94 -5.61 5.53 4.79
CA THR A 94 -4.77 5.02 5.90
C THR A 94 -5.27 5.50 7.27
N PRO A 95 -6.51 5.17 7.66
CA PRO A 95 -7.17 5.74 8.85
C PRO A 95 -6.39 5.48 10.14
N GLU A 96 -5.86 4.27 10.33
CA GLU A 96 -5.11 3.90 11.54
C GLU A 96 -3.81 4.70 11.69
N ALA A 97 -3.07 4.87 10.59
CA ALA A 97 -1.85 5.67 10.59
C ALA A 97 -2.16 7.14 10.85
N CYS A 98 -3.21 7.67 10.22
CA CYS A 98 -3.65 9.04 10.40
C CYS A 98 -4.03 9.35 11.85
N GLN A 99 -4.75 8.46 12.53
CA GLN A 99 -5.09 8.61 13.96
C GLN A 99 -3.83 8.71 14.84
N LYS A 100 -2.83 7.86 14.58
CA LYS A 100 -1.55 7.91 15.31
C LYS A 100 -0.81 9.22 15.05
N ILE A 101 -0.82 9.72 13.81
CA ILE A 101 -0.21 11.01 13.45
C ILE A 101 -0.90 12.15 14.19
N PHE A 102 -2.24 12.22 14.17
CA PHE A 102 -3.01 13.26 14.87
C PHE A 102 -2.72 13.28 16.37
N ALA A 103 -2.67 12.11 17.00
CA ALA A 103 -2.30 11.99 18.41
C ALA A 103 -0.87 12.51 18.68
N GLN A 104 0.09 12.25 17.79
CA GLN A 104 1.47 12.75 17.93
C GLN A 104 1.58 14.26 17.74
N ILE A 105 0.84 14.85 16.79
CA ILE A 105 0.89 16.31 16.56
C ILE A 105 -0.02 17.10 17.50
N GLY A 106 -0.85 16.44 18.32
CA GLY A 106 -1.79 17.09 19.23
C GLY A 106 -2.99 17.72 18.54
N ALA A 107 -3.39 17.19 17.37
CA ALA A 107 -4.55 17.65 16.62
C ALA A 107 -5.79 16.86 17.04
N ASP A 108 -6.81 17.56 17.53
CA ASP A 108 -8.08 16.96 17.91
C ASP A 108 -9.05 16.77 16.73
N ALA A 109 -10.19 16.16 16.98
CA ALA A 109 -11.21 15.87 15.96
C ALA A 109 -11.81 17.14 15.32
N SER A 110 -11.82 18.28 16.01
CA SER A 110 -12.40 19.53 15.50
C SER A 110 -11.53 20.18 14.42
N VAL A 111 -10.22 19.98 14.49
CA VAL A 111 -9.25 20.55 13.54
C VAL A 111 -8.80 19.57 12.45
N THR A 112 -9.34 18.34 12.46
CA THR A 112 -8.99 17.27 11.51
C THR A 112 -10.15 16.90 10.57
N THR A 113 -11.17 17.77 10.50
CA THR A 113 -12.32 17.60 9.61
C THR A 113 -12.00 17.98 8.17
N TRP A 114 -12.83 17.48 7.24
CA TRP A 114 -12.76 17.81 5.83
C TRP A 114 -12.79 19.32 5.55
N ASP A 115 -13.68 20.06 6.23
CA ASP A 115 -13.77 21.52 6.08
C ASP A 115 -12.55 22.23 6.67
N ALA A 116 -12.03 21.74 7.80
CA ALA A 116 -10.81 22.27 8.40
C ALA A 116 -9.57 22.04 7.52
N ALA A 117 -9.57 21.04 6.63
CA ALA A 117 -8.49 20.84 5.66
C ALA A 117 -8.46 21.88 4.53
N ALA A 118 -9.55 22.63 4.34
CA ALA A 118 -9.63 23.73 3.37
C ALA A 118 -9.10 25.07 3.91
N ALA A 119 -8.81 25.15 5.21
CA ALA A 119 -8.37 26.38 5.86
C ALA A 119 -6.96 26.21 6.44
N TRP A 120 -6.15 27.26 6.30
CA TRP A 120 -4.83 27.35 6.92
C TRP A 120 -4.92 27.96 8.33
N GLY A 121 -4.07 27.50 9.23
CA GLY A 121 -3.92 28.06 10.57
C GLY A 121 -5.01 27.61 11.55
N VAL A 122 -5.64 26.46 11.30
CA VAL A 122 -6.71 25.94 12.16
C VAL A 122 -6.13 25.28 13.42
N LEU A 123 -4.91 24.75 13.35
CA LEU A 123 -4.25 24.16 14.50
C LEU A 123 -4.00 25.23 15.60
N PRO A 124 -4.29 24.94 16.88
CA PRO A 124 -4.06 25.90 17.95
C PRO A 124 -2.61 26.36 18.03
N ALA A 125 -2.40 27.64 18.30
CA ALA A 125 -1.06 28.21 18.31
C ALA A 125 -0.14 27.62 19.39
N ASN A 126 -0.74 27.14 20.49
CA ASN A 126 -0.13 26.50 21.64
C ASN A 126 -0.22 24.96 21.58
N VAL A 127 -0.30 24.39 20.38
CA VAL A 127 -0.36 22.93 20.21
C VAL A 127 0.83 22.25 20.90
N THR A 128 0.56 21.11 21.51
CA THR A 128 1.57 20.29 22.19
C THR A 128 1.77 19.01 21.41
N VAL A 129 3.00 18.79 20.94
CA VAL A 129 3.36 17.52 20.28
C VAL A 129 3.72 16.46 21.31
N HIS A 130 3.32 15.22 21.04
CA HIS A 130 3.58 14.05 21.87
C HIS A 130 4.58 13.14 21.18
N LYS A 131 5.56 12.65 21.94
CA LYS A 131 6.49 11.65 21.43
C LYS A 131 5.75 10.32 21.27
N GLY A 132 5.85 9.71 20.10
CA GLY A 132 5.29 8.38 19.84
C GLY A 132 6.25 7.50 19.06
N GLU A 133 5.76 6.33 18.70
CA GLU A 133 6.48 5.34 17.90
C GLU A 133 6.54 5.74 16.42
N ALA A 134 7.45 5.11 15.67
CA ALA A 134 7.52 5.30 14.22
C ALA A 134 6.22 4.79 13.56
N ILE A 135 5.49 5.68 12.88
CA ILE A 135 4.19 5.37 12.27
C ILE A 135 4.32 4.35 11.14
N PHE A 136 5.35 4.53 10.30
CA PHE A 136 5.64 3.68 9.15
C PHE A 136 7.02 3.03 9.33
N PRO A 137 7.10 1.87 10.01
CA PRO A 137 8.35 1.13 10.10
C PRO A 137 8.81 0.69 8.71
N ARG A 138 10.13 0.60 8.51
CA ARG A 138 10.67 0.08 7.25
C ARG A 138 10.27 -1.37 7.09
N ILE A 139 9.73 -1.70 5.93
CA ILE A 139 9.44 -3.08 5.55
C ILE A 139 10.77 -3.73 5.16
N ASP A 140 10.99 -4.95 5.67
CA ASP A 140 12.01 -5.84 5.14
C ASP A 140 11.48 -6.45 3.83
N ALA A 141 12.03 -6.00 2.71
CA ALA A 141 11.55 -6.37 1.38
C ALA A 141 11.68 -7.88 1.11
N GLU A 142 12.71 -8.54 1.65
CA GLU A 142 12.90 -9.98 1.48
C GLU A 142 11.86 -10.76 2.25
N LYS A 143 11.60 -10.37 3.50
CA LYS A 143 10.58 -11.01 4.34
C LYS A 143 9.17 -10.81 3.79
N ALA A 144 8.85 -9.59 3.34
CA ALA A 144 7.53 -9.27 2.80
C ALA A 144 7.26 -10.01 1.47
N LEU A 145 8.27 -10.15 0.61
CA LEU A 145 8.15 -10.92 -0.62
C LEU A 145 7.93 -12.40 -0.32
N ALA A 146 8.68 -12.98 0.63
CA ALA A 146 8.50 -14.37 1.04
C ALA A 146 7.08 -14.63 1.60
N GLU A 147 6.56 -13.73 2.44
CA GLU A 147 5.19 -13.83 2.98
C GLU A 147 4.12 -13.75 1.88
N LEU A 148 4.29 -12.86 0.89
CA LEU A 148 3.39 -12.77 -0.27
C LEU A 148 3.44 -14.04 -1.14
N GLU A 149 4.63 -14.57 -1.41
CA GLU A 149 4.81 -15.81 -2.16
C GLU A 149 4.17 -17.01 -1.46
N GLU A 150 4.26 -17.08 -0.12
CA GLU A 150 3.58 -18.10 0.67
C GLU A 150 2.04 -17.98 0.59
N ILE A 151 1.51 -16.76 0.67
CA ILE A 151 0.07 -16.50 0.53
C ILE A 151 -0.41 -16.87 -0.88
N GLU A 152 0.33 -16.47 -1.92
CA GLU A 152 0.02 -16.82 -3.31
C GLU A 152 0.10 -18.33 -3.54
N ALA A 153 1.11 -19.00 -3.01
CA ALA A 153 1.25 -20.45 -3.10
C ALA A 153 0.10 -21.18 -2.40
N ALA A 154 -0.33 -20.69 -1.23
CA ALA A 154 -1.47 -21.23 -0.51
C ALA A 154 -2.79 -21.03 -1.28
N GLN A 155 -3.01 -19.85 -1.87
CA GLN A 155 -4.17 -19.57 -2.71
C GLN A 155 -4.19 -20.44 -3.97
N LYS A 156 -3.03 -20.61 -4.62
CA LYS A 156 -2.89 -21.43 -5.82
C LYS A 156 -3.12 -22.92 -5.52
N LYS A 157 -2.67 -23.40 -4.36
CA LYS A 157 -2.94 -24.76 -3.87
C LYS A 157 -4.43 -24.97 -3.55
N ALA A 158 -5.10 -23.95 -2.99
CA ALA A 158 -6.53 -24.00 -2.70
C ALA A 158 -7.42 -23.89 -3.96
N ALA A 159 -6.93 -23.26 -5.03
CA ALA A 159 -7.63 -23.11 -6.30
C ALA A 159 -7.50 -24.31 -7.25
N LEU A 160 -6.62 -25.28 -6.95
CA LEU A 160 -6.55 -26.52 -7.73
C LEU A 160 -7.77 -27.40 -7.42
N PRO A 161 -8.50 -27.89 -8.45
CA PRO A 161 -9.61 -28.80 -8.21
C PRO A 161 -9.10 -30.05 -7.51
N ALA A 162 -9.87 -30.52 -6.52
CA ALA A 162 -9.60 -31.82 -5.91
C ALA A 162 -9.55 -32.88 -7.02
N LEU A 163 -8.40 -33.52 -7.18
CA LEU A 163 -8.25 -34.61 -8.12
C LEU A 163 -9.04 -35.79 -7.54
N GLU A 164 -10.30 -35.94 -7.93
CA GLU A 164 -11.10 -37.13 -7.64
C GLU A 164 -10.48 -38.28 -8.44
N ILE A 165 -9.59 -39.02 -7.80
CA ILE A 165 -9.15 -40.33 -8.32
C ILE A 165 -10.36 -41.24 -8.16
N GLU A 166 -11.03 -41.56 -9.27
CA GLU A 166 -12.06 -42.59 -9.26
C GLU A 166 -11.43 -43.87 -8.66
N PRO A 167 -12.04 -44.47 -7.62
CA PRO A 167 -11.55 -45.70 -7.06
C PRO A 167 -11.49 -46.74 -8.17
N LEU A 168 -10.36 -47.46 -8.30
CA LEU A 168 -10.27 -48.59 -9.22
C LEU A 168 -11.46 -49.50 -8.96
N THR A 169 -12.30 -49.71 -9.97
CA THR A 169 -13.42 -50.65 -9.90
C THR A 169 -12.89 -52.02 -9.47
N GLU A 170 -13.34 -52.49 -8.30
CA GLU A 170 -13.06 -53.83 -7.78
C GLU A 170 -13.93 -54.92 -8.45
N GLU A 171 -14.73 -54.54 -9.45
CA GLU A 171 -15.58 -55.46 -10.20
C GLU A 171 -14.70 -56.48 -10.95
N LYS A 172 -14.86 -57.75 -10.58
CA LYS A 172 -14.21 -58.86 -11.26
C LYS A 172 -14.95 -59.12 -12.57
N VAL A 173 -14.25 -59.01 -13.69
CA VAL A 173 -14.79 -59.40 -14.99
C VAL A 173 -14.91 -60.93 -15.06
N ASP A 174 -15.99 -61.44 -15.62
CA ASP A 174 -16.12 -62.88 -15.87
C ASP A 174 -15.13 -63.36 -16.95
N PHE A 175 -14.85 -64.67 -16.95
CA PHE A 175 -13.84 -65.27 -17.83
C PHE A 175 -14.15 -65.09 -19.32
N ASP A 176 -15.42 -65.17 -19.71
CA ASP A 176 -15.84 -65.04 -21.11
C ASP A 176 -15.63 -63.62 -21.64
N THR A 177 -15.86 -62.62 -20.79
CA THR A 177 -15.62 -61.21 -21.10
C THR A 177 -14.12 -60.88 -21.13
N PHE A 178 -13.34 -61.51 -20.24
CA PHE A 178 -11.88 -61.41 -20.27
C PHE A 178 -11.30 -61.92 -21.60
N CYS A 179 -11.72 -63.11 -22.05
CA CYS A 179 -11.22 -63.70 -23.29
C CYS A 179 -11.60 -62.92 -24.56
N LYS A 180 -12.66 -62.12 -24.53
CA LYS A 180 -13.06 -61.24 -25.65
C LYS A 180 -12.30 -59.91 -25.68
N SER A 181 -11.56 -59.58 -24.63
CA SER A 181 -10.86 -58.30 -24.48
C SER A 181 -9.40 -58.39 -24.96
N ASP A 182 -8.97 -57.43 -25.78
CA ASP A 182 -7.57 -57.30 -26.22
C ASP A 182 -6.84 -56.31 -25.30
N PHE A 183 -6.10 -56.83 -24.32
CA PHE A 183 -5.31 -56.02 -23.40
C PHE A 183 -3.89 -55.85 -23.93
N ARG A 184 -3.50 -54.62 -24.24
CA ARG A 184 -2.14 -54.28 -24.67
C ARG A 184 -1.47 -53.38 -23.64
N ALA A 185 -0.26 -53.74 -23.23
CA ALA A 185 0.58 -52.88 -22.43
C ALA A 185 1.28 -51.88 -23.35
N VAL A 186 1.08 -50.58 -23.09
CA VAL A 186 1.73 -49.50 -23.83
C VAL A 186 2.76 -48.81 -22.95
N LYS A 187 3.88 -48.41 -23.55
CA LYS A 187 4.92 -47.63 -22.86
C LYS A 187 4.67 -46.15 -23.10
N VAL A 188 4.54 -45.38 -22.03
CA VAL A 188 4.52 -43.92 -22.12
C VAL A 188 5.93 -43.43 -22.47
N LYS A 189 6.10 -42.83 -23.65
CA LYS A 189 7.38 -42.26 -24.11
C LYS A 189 7.55 -40.80 -23.70
N ALA A 190 6.48 -40.02 -23.78
CA ALA A 190 6.49 -38.60 -23.41
C ALA A 190 5.13 -38.17 -22.87
N CYS A 191 5.15 -37.14 -22.01
CA CYS A 191 3.95 -36.50 -21.49
C CYS A 191 4.21 -34.99 -21.44
N GLU A 192 3.47 -34.22 -22.23
CA GLU A 192 3.64 -32.77 -22.35
C GLU A 192 2.32 -32.05 -22.09
N ALA A 193 2.38 -30.89 -21.43
CA ALA A 193 1.20 -30.04 -21.27
C ALA A 193 0.77 -29.46 -22.62
N VAL A 194 -0.53 -29.51 -22.93
CA VAL A 194 -1.06 -28.95 -24.19
C VAL A 194 -1.00 -27.43 -24.12
N LYS A 195 -0.39 -26.80 -25.14
CA LYS A 195 -0.34 -25.34 -25.24
C LYS A 195 -1.77 -24.76 -25.19
N LYS A 196 -2.02 -23.85 -24.24
CA LYS A 196 -3.30 -23.20 -23.91
C LYS A 196 -4.30 -24.01 -23.06
N SER A 197 -3.90 -25.13 -22.46
CA SER A 197 -4.72 -25.81 -21.45
C SER A 197 -3.88 -26.31 -20.29
N ASP A 198 -4.09 -25.73 -19.12
CA ASP A 198 -3.42 -26.12 -17.88
C ASP A 198 -3.97 -27.44 -17.30
N LYS A 199 -5.00 -28.02 -17.95
CA LYS A 199 -5.71 -29.22 -17.50
C LYS A 199 -5.53 -30.43 -18.42
N LEU A 200 -4.82 -30.29 -19.54
CA LEU A 200 -4.67 -31.37 -20.53
C LEU A 200 -3.21 -31.75 -20.71
N LEU A 201 -2.96 -33.06 -20.62
CA LEU A 201 -1.68 -33.69 -20.90
C LEU A 201 -1.77 -34.46 -22.22
N LYS A 202 -0.79 -34.25 -23.09
CA LYS A 202 -0.58 -35.02 -24.32
C LYS A 202 0.41 -36.14 -24.02
N PHE A 203 -0.09 -37.36 -23.99
CA PHE A 203 0.75 -38.55 -23.88
C PHE A 203 1.15 -39.02 -25.27
N THR A 204 2.42 -39.41 -25.43
CA THR A 204 2.91 -40.17 -26.58
C THR A 204 3.15 -41.60 -26.10
N LEU A 205 2.45 -42.55 -26.71
CA LEU A 205 2.37 -43.95 -26.32
C LEU A 205 3.00 -44.84 -27.38
N ASP A 206 3.75 -45.85 -26.94
CA ASP A 206 4.28 -46.91 -27.79
C ASP A 206 3.54 -48.21 -27.46
N ASP A 207 2.76 -48.70 -28.43
CA ASP A 207 1.98 -49.92 -28.34
C ASP A 207 2.73 -51.15 -28.92
N GLY A 208 4.02 -51.00 -29.26
CA GLY A 208 4.85 -52.07 -29.82
C GLY A 208 4.60 -52.33 -31.30
N THR A 209 3.71 -51.58 -31.97
CA THR A 209 3.45 -51.71 -33.42
C THR A 209 4.46 -50.96 -34.30
N GLY A 210 5.44 -50.29 -33.68
CA GLY A 210 6.49 -49.53 -34.37
C GLY A 210 6.05 -48.13 -34.82
N THR A 211 4.81 -47.71 -34.50
CA THR A 211 4.29 -46.36 -34.74
C THR A 211 3.79 -45.76 -33.44
N ASP A 212 4.30 -44.59 -33.06
CA ASP A 212 3.88 -43.89 -31.83
C ASP A 212 2.46 -43.31 -31.98
N ARG A 213 1.67 -43.39 -30.90
CA ARG A 213 0.28 -42.89 -30.84
C ARG A 213 0.10 -41.79 -29.80
#